data_AF-A0A6C0HH38-F1
#
_entry.id   AF-A0A6C0HH38-F1
#
_cell.length_a   1.000
_cell.length_b   1.000
_cell.length_c   1.000
_cell.angle_alpha   90.00
_cell.angle_beta   90.00
_cell.angle_gamma   90.00
#
_symmetry.space_group_name_H-M   'P 1'
#
loop_
_entity.id
_entity.type
_entity.pdbx_description
1 polymer ?
#
loop_
_entity_poly.entity_id
_entity_poly.type
_entity_poly.pdbx_seq_one_letter_code
_entity_poly.pdbx_strand_id
1 'polypeptide(L)'
;MILQLCKAVFNRLKPIVELVGIYVVWICIHYLAGILYSYFCTPATLIGFITSSLLAITPECRALRWIIYNGGNTISDMWIIIGTWIASKLRF
;
A
#
# COMPACT_ATOMS: atom_id res chain seq x y z
N MET A 1 -2.12 -11.93 -38.99
CA MET A 1 -1.57 -10.57 -38.79
C MET A 1 -2.19 -9.85 -37.59
N ILE A 2 -3.52 -9.73 -37.50
CA ILE A 2 -4.22 -9.06 -36.37
C ILE A 2 -3.89 -9.67 -34.99
N LEU A 3 -3.86 -11.00 -34.86
CA LEU A 3 -3.57 -11.68 -33.59
C LEU A 3 -2.14 -11.43 -33.06
N GLN A 4 -1.17 -11.25 -33.95
CA GLN A 4 0.23 -10.95 -33.61
C GLN A 4 0.36 -9.51 -33.07
N LEU A 5 -0.40 -8.58 -33.66
CA LEU A 5 -0.47 -7.19 -33.21
C LEU A 5 -1.10 -7.10 -31.81
N CYS A 6 -2.20 -7.81 -31.55
CA CYS A 6 -2.83 -7.85 -30.23
C CYS A 6 -1.91 -8.42 -29.14
N LYS A 7 -1.17 -9.50 -29.43
CA LYS A 7 -0.18 -10.05 -28.48
C LYS A 7 0.96 -9.08 -28.20
N ALA A 8 1.44 -8.36 -29.23
CA ALA A 8 2.46 -7.35 -29.07
C ALA A 8 1.98 -6.18 -28.18
N VAL A 9 0.75 -5.70 -28.39
CA VAL A 9 0.15 -4.63 -27.57
C VAL A 9 -0.08 -5.10 -26.13
N PHE A 10 -0.63 -6.30 -25.92
CA PHE A 10 -0.86 -6.85 -24.58
C PHE A 10 0.44 -7.00 -23.79
N ASN A 11 1.51 -7.50 -24.42
CA ASN A 11 2.82 -7.65 -23.77
C ASN A 11 3.45 -6.31 -23.40
N ARG A 12 3.15 -5.23 -24.13
CA ARG A 12 3.61 -3.87 -23.79
C ARG A 12 2.83 -3.26 -22.63
N LEU A 13 1.52 -3.54 -22.52
CA LEU A 13 0.65 -3.00 -21.47
C LEU A 13 0.76 -3.78 -20.14
N LYS A 14 1.04 -5.09 -20.20
CA LYS A 14 1.15 -5.97 -19.03
C LYS A 14 1.96 -5.40 -17.86
N PRO A 15 3.21 -4.90 -18.03
CA PRO A 15 4.00 -4.41 -16.90
C PRO A 15 3.41 -3.17 -16.24
N ILE A 16 2.73 -2.31 -17.02
CA ILE A 16 2.07 -1.11 -16.49
C ILE A 16 0.85 -1.52 -15.66
N VAL A 17 0.06 -2.48 -16.16
CA VAL A 17 -1.09 -3.03 -15.45
C VAL A 17 -0.67 -3.70 -14.14
N GLU A 18 0.43 -4.46 -14.15
CA GLU A 18 0.98 -5.08 -12.95
C GLU A 18 1.43 -4.03 -11.91
N LEU A 19 2.13 -2.98 -12.35
CA LEU A 19 2.61 -1.90 -11.49
C LEU A 19 1.46 -1.10 -10.86
N VAL A 20 0.45 -0.72 -11.67
CA VAL A 20 -0.73 -0.01 -11.16
C VAL A 20 -1.56 -0.93 -10.26
N GLY A 21 -1.67 -2.21 -10.61
CA GLY A 21 -2.39 -3.20 -9.81
C GLY A 21 -1.80 -3.35 -8.41
N ILE A 22 -0.48 -3.51 -8.28
CA ILE A 22 0.16 -3.63 -6.97
C ILE A 22 0.02 -2.35 -6.13
N TYR A 23 0.08 -1.17 -6.76
CA TYR A 23 -0.14 0.11 -6.09
C TYR A 23 -1.56 0.21 -5.50
N VAL A 24 -2.57 -0.13 -6.29
CA VAL A 24 -3.98 -0.11 -5.85
C VAL A 24 -4.19 -1.09 -4.70
N VAL A 25 -3.63 -2.30 -4.78
CA VAL A 25 -3.71 -3.29 -3.70
C VAL A 25 -3.12 -2.74 -2.40
N TRP A 26 -1.92 -2.14 -2.44
CA TRP A 26 -1.31 -1.56 -1.24
C TRP A 26 -2.12 -0.41 -0.65
N ILE A 27 -2.70 0.46 -1.47
CA ILE A 27 -3.59 1.53 -0.98
C ILE A 27 -4.81 0.93 -0.27
N CYS A 28 -5.49 -0.04 -0.89
CA CYS A 28 -6.67 -0.66 -0.31
C CYS A 28 -6.34 -1.29 1.05
N ILE A 29 -5.27 -2.07 1.12
CA ILE A 29 -4.87 -2.75 2.36
C ILE A 29 -4.42 -1.72 3.42
N HIS A 30 -3.64 -0.71 3.05
CA HIS A 30 -3.19 0.34 3.98
C HIS A 30 -4.38 1.13 4.56
N TYR A 31 -5.33 1.53 3.71
CA TYR A 31 -6.52 2.27 4.12
C TYR A 31 -7.42 1.44 5.05
N LEU A 32 -7.72 0.19 4.66
CA LEU A 32 -8.54 -0.71 5.46
C LEU A 32 -7.88 -1.03 6.80
N ALA A 33 -6.56 -1.25 6.82
CA ALA A 33 -5.85 -1.53 8.06
C ALA A 33 -5.90 -0.37 9.06
N GLY A 34 -5.83 0.89 8.59
CA GLY A 34 -5.98 2.06 9.46
C GLY A 34 -7.35 2.13 10.14
N ILE A 35 -8.43 1.85 9.39
CA ILE A 35 -9.80 1.80 9.93
C ILE A 35 -9.94 0.63 10.91
N LEU A 36 -9.45 -0.55 10.53
CA LEU A 36 -9.60 -1.75 11.34
C LEU A 36 -8.80 -1.67 12.64
N TYR A 37 -7.63 -1.04 12.60
CA TYR A 37 -6.80 -0.78 13.78
C TYR A 37 -7.49 0.19 14.74
N SER A 38 -8.09 1.27 14.25
CA SER A 38 -8.79 2.22 15.12
C SER A 38 -10.05 1.61 15.76
N TYR A 39 -10.72 0.70 15.06
CA TYR A 39 -11.91 0.02 15.57
C TYR A 39 -11.58 -1.06 16.62
N PHE A 40 -10.61 -1.94 16.35
CA PHE A 40 -10.31 -3.07 17.24
C PHE A 40 -9.20 -2.81 18.25
N CYS A 41 -8.16 -2.07 17.87
CA CYS A 41 -6.94 -1.96 18.68
C CYS A 41 -6.89 -0.68 19.51
N THR A 42 -7.48 0.40 19.02
CA THR A 42 -7.47 1.71 19.69
C THR A 42 -8.86 2.38 19.67
N PRO A 43 -9.91 1.77 20.24
CA PRO A 43 -11.23 2.38 20.25
C PRO A 43 -11.20 3.69 21.04
N ALA A 44 -11.90 4.72 20.52
CA ALA A 44 -11.88 6.09 21.03
C ALA A 44 -12.69 6.27 22.33
N THR A 45 -12.36 5.50 23.36
CA THR A 45 -12.96 5.57 24.70
C THR A 45 -11.85 5.54 25.76
N LEU A 46 -12.14 6.00 26.99
CA LEU A 46 -11.15 5.98 28.08
C LEU A 46 -10.68 4.56 28.43
N ILE A 47 -11.61 3.59 28.43
CA ILE A 47 -11.28 2.17 28.60
C ILE A 47 -10.42 1.71 27.43
N GLY A 48 -10.82 2.05 26.20
CA GLY A 48 -10.07 1.77 24.99
C GLY A 48 -8.62 2.24 25.03
N PHE A 49 -8.38 3.45 25.56
CA PHE A 49 -7.03 3.98 25.75
C PHE A 49 -6.21 3.10 26.70
N ILE A 50 -6.76 2.72 27.85
CA ILE A 50 -6.06 1.86 28.82
C ILE A 50 -5.81 0.47 28.23
N THR A 51 -6.84 -0.15 27.64
CA THR A 51 -6.76 -1.50 27.09
C THR A 51 -5.93 -1.57 25.80
N SER A 52 -5.77 -0.46 25.06
CA SER A 52 -5.00 -0.44 23.80
C SER A 52 -3.56 -0.92 23.97
N SER A 53 -2.94 -0.64 25.12
CA SER A 53 -1.58 -1.10 25.43
C SER A 53 -1.47 -2.63 25.50
N LEU A 54 -2.52 -3.29 26.00
CA LEU A 54 -2.63 -4.74 26.07
C LEU A 54 -3.07 -5.33 24.73
N LEU A 55 -3.97 -4.66 24.01
CA LEU A 55 -4.39 -5.10 22.69
C LEU A 55 -3.27 -4.95 21.65
N ALA A 56 -2.35 -3.99 21.81
CA ALA A 56 -1.25 -3.77 20.87
C ALA A 56 -0.29 -4.96 20.73
N ILE A 57 -0.23 -5.87 21.72
CA ILE A 57 0.61 -7.08 21.65
C ILE A 57 -0.09 -8.27 20.99
N THR A 58 -1.39 -8.17 20.74
CA THR A 58 -2.17 -9.23 20.07
C THR A 58 -1.71 -9.41 18.61
N PRO A 59 -1.82 -10.62 18.06
CA PRO A 59 -1.40 -10.89 16.69
C PRO A 59 -2.17 -10.04 15.66
N GLU A 60 -3.47 -9.79 15.87
CA GLU A 60 -4.30 -8.97 14.99
C GLU A 60 -3.80 -7.52 14.94
N CYS A 61 -3.57 -6.89 16.10
CA CYS A 61 -3.11 -5.50 16.14
C CYS A 61 -1.66 -5.36 15.66
N ARG A 62 -0.82 -6.38 15.87
CA ARG A 62 0.54 -6.41 15.32
C ARG A 62 0.52 -6.48 13.79
N ALA A 63 -0.31 -7.34 13.21
CA ALA A 63 -0.44 -7.46 11.76
C ALA A 63 -0.93 -6.16 11.13
N LEU A 64 -2.00 -5.57 11.70
CA LEU A 64 -2.55 -4.29 11.21
C LEU A 64 -1.54 -3.16 11.32
N ARG A 65 -0.82 -3.05 12.45
CA ARG A 65 0.24 -2.06 12.62
C ARG A 65 1.39 -2.25 11.63
N TRP A 66 1.78 -3.51 11.35
CA TRP A 66 2.80 -3.82 10.36
C TRP A 66 2.36 -3.38 8.96
N ILE A 67 1.10 -3.64 8.60
CA ILE A 67 0.51 -3.20 7.32
C ILE A 67 0.51 -1.68 7.21
N ILE A 68 0.09 -0.96 8.25
CA ILE A 68 0.06 0.51 8.26
C ILE A 68 1.47 1.05 8.03
N TYR A 69 2.45 0.57 8.81
CA TYR A 69 3.82 1.05 8.74
C TYR A 69 4.51 0.70 7.41
N ASN A 70 4.55 -0.59 7.07
CA ASN A 70 5.27 -1.04 5.87
C ASN A 70 4.51 -0.73 4.59
N GLY A 71 3.18 -0.74 4.61
CA GLY A 71 2.36 -0.32 3.48
C GLY A 71 2.54 1.17 3.18
N GLY A 72 2.60 2.02 4.22
CA GLY A 72 2.90 3.45 4.06
C GLY A 72 4.30 3.70 3.49
N ASN A 73 5.31 2.98 3.99
CA ASN A 73 6.66 3.03 3.42
C ASN A 73 6.69 2.57 1.97
N THR A 74 6.04 1.45 1.64
CA THR A 74 5.97 0.92 0.28
C THR A 74 5.33 1.92 -0.68
N ILE A 75 4.22 2.55 -0.28
CA ILE A 75 3.57 3.62 -1.06
C ILE A 75 4.52 4.82 -1.25
N SER A 76 5.23 5.21 -0.20
CA SER A 76 6.20 6.31 -0.25
C SER A 76 7.35 6.00 -1.21
N ASP A 77 7.92 4.80 -1.12
CA ASP A 77 9.00 4.33 -1.99
C ASP A 77 8.57 4.32 -3.47
N MET A 78 7.33 3.93 -3.76
CA MET A 78 6.77 4.00 -5.12
C MET A 78 6.76 5.44 -5.66
N TRP A 79 6.32 6.41 -4.85
CA TRP A 79 6.35 7.82 -5.24
C TRP A 79 7.77 8.38 -5.37
N ILE A 80 8.69 7.96 -4.50
CA ILE A 80 10.11 8.33 -4.60
C ILE A 80 10.69 7.81 -5.92
N ILE A 81 10.46 6.54 -6.28
CA ILE A 81 10.95 5.97 -7.55
C ILE A 81 10.43 6.77 -8.75
N ILE A 82 9.14 7.12 -8.76
CA ILE A 82 8.55 7.94 -9.82
C ILE A 82 9.20 9.33 -9.85
N GLY A 83 9.36 9.97 -8.70
CA GLY A 83 10.00 11.28 -8.58
C GLY A 83 11.46 11.26 -9.07
N THR A 84 12.23 10.25 -8.66
CA THR A 84 13.60 10.02 -9.10
C THR A 84 13.68 9.77 -10.60
N TRP A 85 12.74 9.01 -11.17
CA TRP A 85 12.68 8.79 -12.61
C TRP A 85 12.43 10.10 -13.38
N ILE A 86 11.47 10.92 -12.94
CA ILE A 86 11.19 12.23 -13.53
C ILE A 86 12.44 13.13 -13.44
N ALA A 87 13.05 13.21 -12.25
CA ALA A 87 14.26 13.99 -12.03
C ALA A 87 15.41 13.54 -12.94
N SER A 88 15.56 12.23 -13.19
CA SER A 88 16.58 11.70 -14.11
C SER A 88 16.39 12.12 -15.59
N LYS A 89 15.16 12.50 -15.97
CA LYS A 89 14.84 12.98 -17.33
C LYS A 89 14.97 14.49 -17.46
N LEU A 90 14.79 15.21 -16.36
CA LEU A 90 15.10 16.63 -16.27
C LEU A 90 16.62 16.77 -16.23
N ARG A 91 17.24 16.86 -17.41
CA ARG A 91 18.64 17.28 -17.54
C ARG A 91 18.75 18.72 -17.02
N PHE A 92 19.39 18.89 -15.89
CA PHE A 92 20.08 20.12 -15.52
C PHE A 92 21.54 19.99 -15.95
#